data_AF-A0AAU2XI34-F1
#
_entry.id   AF-A0AAU2XI34-F1
#
_cell.length_a   1.000
_cell.length_b   1.000
_cell.length_c   1.000
_cell.angle_alpha   90.00
_cell.angle_beta   90.00
_cell.angle_gamma   90.00
#
_symmetry.space_group_name_H-M   'P 1'
#
loop_
_entity.id
_entity.type
_entity.pdbx_description
1 polymer ?
#
loop_
_entity_poly.entity_id
_entity_poly.type
_entity_poly.pdbx_seq_one_letter_code
_entity_poly.pdbx_strand_id
1 'polypeptide(L)'
;MLLDQRRDLGSDPALPRQAHTFQPHALVGYEIPRSQPTPQLGDLRQRQLDTQRPHHHDSPTCHGLYPSHTTHRQDRLVALQPSASCRRFCRDSRRTAMSDLRQHPHRRRNIMRHMTEYLHEIVSRFLLASTGFEHRLRLVLPEQWEAPTPCPEWNVRQLVNHMARGNLNYVGLVRGGTGAEFLEQRDADALGVDPVGSYVRSVQKCAEAFAEPLALACVLDYPLGKVPGEQSLAVRTTDTLIHTWDLARAIGADEQLDTSLVAWADAHLEDIYAGLAETLTAADTTHRFFAPPPDAPTAEVSVQDRLLNRMGRSPRGRSSGA
;
A
#
# COMPACT_ATOMS: atom_id res chain seq x y z
N MET A 1 57.67 -18.85 -40.45
CA MET A 1 59.03 -19.19 -39.97
C MET A 1 59.11 -18.69 -38.53
N LEU A 2 58.93 -19.57 -37.54
CA LEU A 2 59.98 -20.38 -36.86
C LEU A 2 60.97 -19.45 -36.12
N LEU A 3 61.29 -19.55 -34.82
CA LEU A 3 61.13 -20.50 -33.70
C LEU A 3 61.53 -19.71 -32.42
N ASP A 4 60.81 -19.81 -31.30
CA ASP A 4 60.99 -20.77 -30.19
C ASP A 4 62.27 -20.57 -29.35
N GLN A 5 62.09 -20.24 -28.06
CA GLN A 5 62.76 -20.96 -26.97
C GLN A 5 61.83 -21.04 -25.75
N ARG A 6 61.22 -22.22 -25.58
CA ARG A 6 60.72 -22.78 -24.31
C ARG A 6 61.86 -23.02 -23.32
N ARG A 7 61.53 -22.97 -22.02
CA ARG A 7 61.89 -24.03 -21.06
C ARG A 7 60.81 -24.18 -19.99
N ASP A 8 60.11 -25.31 -20.08
CA ASP A 8 59.28 -25.95 -19.06
C ASP A 8 60.14 -26.54 -17.92
N LEU A 9 59.63 -26.48 -16.70
CA LEU A 9 59.63 -27.50 -15.62
C LEU A 9 58.53 -27.01 -14.64
N GLY A 10 57.48 -27.70 -14.21
CA GLY A 10 57.11 -29.11 -14.19
C GLY A 10 56.31 -29.34 -12.89
N SER A 11 55.03 -29.70 -13.03
CA SER A 11 54.23 -30.63 -12.19
C SER A 11 53.99 -30.39 -10.68
N ASP A 12 52.71 -30.12 -10.35
CA ASP A 12 51.78 -30.71 -9.33
C ASP A 12 52.33 -31.20 -7.95
N PRO A 13 51.61 -31.05 -6.80
CA PRO A 13 50.26 -31.60 -6.62
C PRO A 13 49.23 -30.73 -5.87
N ALA A 14 47.96 -30.97 -6.23
CA ALA A 14 46.75 -30.68 -5.47
C ALA A 14 46.79 -31.11 -3.98
N LEU A 15 46.02 -30.41 -3.12
CA LEU A 15 45.32 -30.86 -1.89
C LEU A 15 44.78 -29.62 -1.11
N PRO A 16 43.76 -29.72 -0.24
CA PRO A 16 42.46 -30.37 -0.37
C PRO A 16 41.27 -29.40 -0.14
N ARG A 17 40.11 -29.71 -0.74
CA ARG A 17 38.81 -29.17 -0.36
C ARG A 17 38.42 -29.68 1.03
N GLN A 18 38.26 -28.79 2.01
CA GLN A 18 37.55 -29.12 3.25
C GLN A 18 36.04 -28.90 3.02
N ALA A 19 35.33 -30.01 2.88
CA ALA A 19 33.89 -30.07 3.04
C ALA A 19 33.58 -30.06 4.54
N HIS A 20 32.96 -29.00 5.04
CA HIS A 20 32.34 -29.03 6.35
C HIS A 20 30.97 -29.72 6.23
N THR A 21 30.97 -31.02 6.50
CA THR A 21 29.80 -31.81 6.82
C THR A 21 29.25 -31.34 8.17
N PHE A 22 28.11 -30.64 8.16
CA PHE A 22 27.34 -30.37 9.38
C PHE A 22 26.38 -31.53 9.59
N GLN A 23 26.69 -32.42 10.55
CA GLN A 23 25.73 -33.42 11.04
C GLN A 23 24.92 -32.86 12.22
N PRO A 24 23.62 -33.17 12.30
CA PRO A 24 22.71 -32.61 13.29
C PRO A 24 22.81 -33.35 14.64
N HIS A 25 22.91 -32.60 15.73
CA HIS A 25 22.72 -33.14 17.07
C HIS A 25 21.23 -33.24 17.42
N ALA A 26 20.89 -34.35 18.07
CA ALA A 26 19.57 -34.77 18.48
C ALA A 26 19.11 -34.11 19.80
N LEU A 27 17.80 -33.84 19.85
CA LEU A 27 16.86 -33.96 20.98
C LEU A 27 17.05 -33.08 22.25
N VAL A 28 16.14 -32.11 22.40
CA VAL A 28 15.36 -31.92 23.64
C VAL A 28 13.90 -31.67 23.24
N GLY A 29 13.01 -32.51 23.76
CA GLY A 29 11.60 -32.57 23.38
C GLY A 29 10.76 -31.43 23.96
N TYR A 30 9.77 -31.00 23.17
CA TYR A 30 8.60 -30.29 23.67
C TYR A 30 7.37 -31.02 23.14
N GLU A 31 6.55 -31.54 24.06
CA GLU A 31 5.35 -32.31 23.78
C GLU A 31 4.26 -31.42 23.14
N ILE A 32 3.62 -31.96 22.10
CA ILE A 32 2.46 -31.37 21.42
C ILE A 32 1.21 -31.73 22.24
N PRO A 33 0.41 -30.76 22.74
CA PRO A 33 -0.88 -31.07 23.35
C PRO A 33 -1.86 -31.60 22.29
N ARG A 34 -2.51 -32.73 22.60
CA ARG A 34 -3.57 -33.33 21.78
C ARG A 34 -4.73 -32.34 21.57
N SER A 35 -5.10 -32.12 20.32
CA SER A 35 -6.27 -31.35 19.91
C SER A 35 -7.56 -31.98 20.46
N GLN A 36 -8.39 -31.16 21.12
CA GLN A 36 -9.75 -31.50 21.49
C GLN A 36 -10.68 -31.53 20.25
N PRO A 37 -11.78 -32.30 20.27
CA PRO A 37 -12.66 -32.46 19.11
C PRO A 37 -13.45 -31.19 18.79
N THR A 38 -13.57 -30.90 17.50
CA THR A 38 -14.33 -29.80 16.88
C THR A 38 -15.85 -29.95 17.12
N PRO A 39 -16.60 -28.88 17.44
CA PRO A 39 -18.06 -28.93 17.48
C PRO A 39 -18.64 -29.01 16.07
N GLN A 40 -19.69 -29.83 15.90
CA GLN A 40 -20.40 -30.03 14.64
C GLN A 40 -21.16 -28.77 14.18
N LEU A 41 -21.23 -28.60 12.85
CA LEU A 41 -21.76 -27.47 12.08
C LEU A 41 -23.28 -27.17 12.25
N GLY A 42 -23.95 -27.75 13.26
CA GLY A 42 -25.41 -27.68 13.44
C GLY A 42 -25.93 -26.56 14.34
N ASP A 43 -25.08 -25.95 15.17
CA ASP A 43 -25.54 -25.17 16.34
C ASP A 43 -25.43 -23.63 16.19
N LEU A 44 -24.97 -23.15 15.03
CA LEU A 44 -24.82 -21.71 14.73
C LEU A 44 -26.02 -21.09 14.01
N ARG A 45 -26.95 -21.90 13.48
CA ARG A 45 -28.13 -21.40 12.75
C ARG A 45 -29.27 -20.92 13.66
N GLN A 46 -29.32 -21.36 14.93
CA GLN A 46 -30.43 -21.04 15.83
C GLN A 46 -30.25 -19.72 16.59
N ARG A 47 -29.03 -19.19 16.70
CA ARG A 47 -28.77 -17.89 17.38
C ARG A 47 -28.97 -16.67 16.49
N GLN A 48 -29.16 -16.87 15.18
CA GLN A 48 -29.25 -15.80 14.19
C GLN A 48 -30.70 -15.35 13.89
N LEU A 49 -31.71 -15.98 14.52
CA LEU A 49 -33.13 -15.69 14.27
C LEU A 49 -33.81 -14.80 15.34
N ASP A 50 -33.17 -14.51 16.47
CA ASP A 50 -33.81 -13.79 17.59
C ASP A 50 -33.51 -12.27 17.69
N THR A 51 -32.81 -11.67 16.74
CA THR A 51 -32.43 -10.23 16.81
C THR A 51 -33.05 -9.32 15.74
N GLN A 52 -33.95 -9.83 14.90
CA GLN A 52 -34.69 -8.98 13.94
C GLN A 52 -36.07 -8.58 14.50
N ARG A 53 -36.13 -7.41 15.15
CA ARG A 53 -37.33 -6.56 15.18
C ARG A 53 -36.95 -5.09 14.90
N PRO A 54 -37.77 -4.34 14.14
CA PRO A 54 -37.36 -3.07 13.56
C PRO A 54 -37.59 -1.88 14.52
N HIS A 55 -36.60 -1.01 14.64
CA HIS A 55 -36.79 0.34 15.18
C HIS A 55 -36.76 1.34 14.02
N HIS A 56 -37.90 1.98 13.79
CA HIS A 56 -38.05 3.16 12.95
C HIS A 56 -37.24 4.32 13.56
N HIS A 57 -36.35 4.93 12.76
CA HIS A 57 -35.87 6.29 13.01
C HIS A 57 -35.78 7.06 11.69
N ASP A 58 -36.59 8.12 11.62
CA ASP A 58 -36.63 9.10 10.55
C ASP A 58 -35.25 9.75 10.33
N SER A 59 -34.77 9.72 9.08
CA SER A 59 -33.63 10.52 8.62
C SER A 59 -34.15 11.74 7.85
N PRO A 60 -33.73 12.97 8.18
CA PRO A 60 -34.10 14.14 7.41
C PRO A 60 -33.27 14.19 6.12
N THR A 61 -33.94 14.04 4.98
CA THR A 61 -33.41 14.40 3.67
C THR A 61 -33.31 15.92 3.55
N CYS A 62 -32.15 16.44 3.16
CA CYS A 62 -31.98 17.85 2.78
C CYS A 62 -31.90 17.96 1.25
N HIS A 63 -33.00 18.42 0.66
CA HIS A 63 -33.03 19.08 -0.65
C HIS A 63 -32.56 20.53 -0.51
N GLY A 64 -31.86 21.05 -1.52
CA GLY A 64 -31.56 22.48 -1.70
C GLY A 64 -30.56 22.68 -2.84
N LEU A 65 -31.02 22.95 -4.07
CA LEU A 65 -31.26 24.28 -4.64
C LEU A 65 -29.96 25.04 -5.00
N TYR A 66 -29.61 25.01 -6.30
CA TYR A 66 -28.73 25.98 -6.95
C TYR A 66 -29.49 27.31 -7.16
N PRO A 67 -28.79 28.45 -7.12
CA PRO A 67 -28.67 29.21 -8.37
C PRO A 67 -27.28 29.84 -8.61
N SER A 68 -27.18 30.37 -9.82
CA SER A 68 -26.01 30.61 -10.66
C SER A 68 -25.41 32.03 -10.58
N HIS A 69 -24.15 32.15 -11.06
CA HIS A 69 -23.48 33.30 -11.72
C HIS A 69 -22.62 34.33 -10.92
N THR A 70 -21.29 34.16 -11.08
CA THR A 70 -20.19 35.09 -11.52
C THR A 70 -20.01 36.51 -10.96
N THR A 71 -18.77 36.84 -10.51
CA THR A 71 -17.83 37.82 -11.13
C THR A 71 -16.45 37.92 -10.43
N HIS A 72 -15.46 38.44 -11.16
CA HIS A 72 -13.98 38.51 -10.99
C HIS A 72 -13.36 39.20 -9.74
N ARG A 73 -12.17 38.70 -9.29
CA ARG A 73 -10.80 39.33 -9.32
C ARG A 73 -9.94 39.17 -8.03
N GLN A 74 -8.74 38.60 -8.23
CA GLN A 74 -7.40 38.79 -7.58
C GLN A 74 -7.12 38.48 -6.09
N ASP A 75 -6.06 37.68 -5.92
CA ASP A 75 -5.02 37.59 -4.88
C ASP A 75 -5.41 37.54 -3.39
N ARG A 76 -5.33 36.32 -2.84
CA ARG A 76 -4.65 36.01 -1.56
C ARG A 76 -4.54 34.49 -1.40
N LEU A 77 -3.32 33.98 -1.27
CA LEU A 77 -3.03 32.68 -0.66
C LEU A 77 -3.52 32.73 0.79
N VAL A 78 -4.80 32.42 1.01
CA VAL A 78 -5.33 32.11 2.33
C VAL A 78 -5.07 30.63 2.53
N ALA A 79 -4.26 30.30 3.55
CA ALA A 79 -4.21 28.94 4.08
C ALA A 79 -5.64 28.51 4.40
N LEU A 80 -6.22 27.64 3.56
CA LEU A 80 -7.59 27.17 3.71
C LEU A 80 -7.64 26.36 5.00
N GLN A 81 -8.17 27.00 6.03
CA GLN A 81 -8.55 26.35 7.28
C GLN A 81 -9.52 25.21 6.94
N PRO A 82 -9.36 24.00 7.50
CA PRO A 82 -10.28 22.90 7.25
C PRO A 82 -11.73 23.33 7.51
N SER A 83 -12.71 22.76 6.81
CA SER A 83 -14.10 23.13 7.02
C SER A 83 -14.51 22.86 8.49
N ALA A 84 -15.32 23.73 9.07
CA ALA A 84 -15.80 23.58 10.44
C ALA A 84 -16.53 22.23 10.66
N SER A 85 -17.07 21.65 9.58
CA SER A 85 -17.74 20.35 9.57
C SER A 85 -16.76 19.18 9.77
N CYS A 86 -15.59 19.18 9.12
CA CYS A 86 -14.59 18.11 9.30
C CYS A 86 -13.96 18.16 10.71
N ARG A 87 -13.64 19.36 11.21
CA ARG A 87 -13.20 19.54 12.61
C ARG A 87 -14.25 19.08 13.60
N ARG A 88 -15.53 19.33 13.31
CA ARG A 88 -16.66 18.95 14.18
C ARG A 88 -16.94 17.46 14.12
N PHE A 89 -16.96 16.83 12.96
CA PHE A 89 -17.13 15.37 12.84
C PHE A 89 -15.95 14.64 13.49
N CYS A 90 -14.71 15.07 13.26
CA CYS A 90 -13.55 14.49 13.94
C CYS A 90 -13.66 14.67 15.47
N ARG A 91 -14.14 15.83 15.96
CA ARG A 91 -14.35 16.12 17.37
C ARG A 91 -15.53 15.36 17.99
N ASP A 92 -16.62 15.19 17.25
CA ASP A 92 -17.86 14.54 17.70
C ASP A 92 -17.68 13.02 17.64
N SER A 93 -17.04 12.47 16.60
CA SER A 93 -16.60 11.07 16.56
C SER A 93 -15.57 10.75 17.65
N ARG A 94 -14.64 11.68 17.96
CA ARG A 94 -13.76 11.60 19.15
C ARG A 94 -14.57 11.55 20.45
N ARG A 95 -15.65 12.33 20.56
CA ARG A 95 -16.47 12.43 21.78
C ARG A 95 -17.36 11.19 21.99
N THR A 96 -17.95 10.67 20.92
CA THR A 96 -18.80 9.46 20.94
C THR A 96 -17.96 8.21 21.18
N ALA A 97 -16.84 8.04 20.47
CA ALA A 97 -15.91 6.94 20.72
C ALA A 97 -15.37 6.98 22.16
N MET A 98 -15.08 8.17 22.71
CA MET A 98 -14.66 8.32 24.11
C MET A 98 -15.79 8.16 25.13
N SER A 99 -17.07 8.16 24.71
CA SER A 99 -18.24 8.00 25.58
C SER A 99 -18.57 6.50 25.76
N ASP A 100 -18.66 5.73 24.69
CA ASP A 100 -18.87 4.27 24.74
C ASP A 100 -17.74 3.55 25.48
N LEU A 101 -16.52 4.03 25.27
CA LEU A 101 -15.32 3.53 25.91
C LEU A 101 -15.22 3.87 27.42
N ARG A 102 -16.03 4.79 27.95
CA ARG A 102 -16.14 5.02 29.40
C ARG A 102 -17.03 4.00 30.09
N GLN A 103 -17.94 3.36 29.36
CA GLN A 103 -18.94 2.47 29.94
C GLN A 103 -18.41 1.05 30.19
N HIS A 104 -17.33 0.62 29.52
CA HIS A 104 -16.76 -0.74 29.65
C HIS A 104 -15.21 -0.77 29.68
N PRO A 105 -14.56 -0.39 30.79
CA PRO A 105 -13.11 -0.13 30.87
C PRO A 105 -12.20 -1.36 30.64
N HIS A 106 -12.65 -2.57 30.98
CA HIS A 106 -11.85 -3.80 30.83
C HIS A 106 -11.92 -4.41 29.42
N ARG A 107 -13.09 -4.40 28.77
CA ARG A 107 -13.22 -4.77 27.34
C ARG A 107 -12.51 -3.76 26.44
N ARG A 108 -12.60 -2.47 26.77
CA ARG A 108 -11.85 -1.39 26.12
C ARG A 108 -10.34 -1.65 26.12
N ARG A 109 -9.75 -2.02 27.25
CA ARG A 109 -8.28 -2.12 27.35
C ARG A 109 -7.71 -3.21 26.43
N ASN A 110 -8.39 -4.35 26.32
CA ASN A 110 -7.92 -5.46 25.48
C ASN A 110 -8.24 -5.24 23.99
N ILE A 111 -9.43 -4.74 23.65
CA ILE A 111 -9.80 -4.44 22.26
C ILE A 111 -8.96 -3.28 21.73
N MET A 112 -8.78 -2.22 22.51
CA MET A 112 -7.98 -1.07 22.09
C MET A 112 -6.49 -1.40 22.04
N ARG A 113 -5.98 -2.32 22.88
CA ARG A 113 -4.58 -2.80 22.77
C ARG A 113 -4.37 -3.60 21.49
N HIS A 114 -5.22 -4.57 21.17
CA HIS A 114 -5.08 -5.35 19.93
C HIS A 114 -5.36 -4.52 18.68
N MET A 115 -6.33 -3.60 18.71
CA MET A 115 -6.52 -2.64 17.61
C MET A 115 -5.32 -1.69 17.50
N THR A 116 -4.73 -1.23 18.60
CA THR A 116 -3.52 -0.37 18.54
C THR A 116 -2.31 -1.15 18.03
N GLU A 117 -2.15 -2.42 18.36
CA GLU A 117 -1.09 -3.30 17.82
C GLU A 117 -1.28 -3.55 16.31
N TYR A 118 -2.52 -3.79 15.86
CA TYR A 118 -2.88 -4.03 14.45
C TYR A 118 -2.84 -2.74 13.59
N LEU A 119 -3.26 -1.61 14.16
CA LEU A 119 -3.24 -0.30 13.50
C LEU A 119 -1.80 0.23 13.35
N HIS A 120 -0.88 -0.11 14.26
CA HIS A 120 0.56 0.13 14.02
C HIS A 120 1.14 -0.79 12.94
N GLU A 121 0.53 -1.95 12.72
CA GLU A 121 0.97 -2.92 11.72
C GLU A 121 0.85 -2.37 10.30
N ILE A 122 -0.22 -1.63 9.98
CA ILE A 122 -0.37 -1.05 8.64
C ILE A 122 0.62 0.09 8.38
N VAL A 123 0.91 0.93 9.38
CA VAL A 123 1.97 1.95 9.29
C VAL A 123 3.33 1.30 9.08
N SER A 124 3.60 0.19 9.78
CA SER A 124 4.83 -0.58 9.63
C SER A 124 4.97 -1.19 8.22
N ARG A 125 3.89 -1.72 7.65
CA ARG A 125 3.87 -2.21 6.25
C ARG A 125 4.09 -1.08 5.24
N PHE A 126 3.47 0.08 5.43
CA PHE A 126 3.71 1.26 4.60
C PHE A 126 5.19 1.67 4.60
N LEU A 127 5.82 1.69 5.79
CA LEU A 127 7.25 1.99 5.92
C LEU A 127 8.13 0.93 5.25
N LEU A 128 7.79 -0.35 5.39
CA LEU A 128 8.52 -1.45 4.74
C LEU A 128 8.43 -1.35 3.21
N ALA A 129 7.22 -1.12 2.67
CA ALA A 129 7.02 -0.94 1.23
C ALA A 129 7.79 0.28 0.71
N SER A 130 7.74 1.40 1.44
CA SER A 130 8.45 2.63 1.09
C SER A 130 9.97 2.46 1.12
N THR A 131 10.49 1.67 2.06
CA THR A 131 11.92 1.32 2.12
C THR A 131 12.33 0.51 0.89
N GLY A 132 11.49 -0.43 0.46
CA GLY A 132 11.69 -1.19 -0.78
C GLY A 132 11.78 -0.28 -2.01
N PHE A 133 10.86 0.68 -2.14
CA PHE A 133 10.88 1.68 -3.21
C PHE A 133 12.12 2.57 -3.14
N GLU A 134 12.46 3.09 -1.95
CA GLU A 134 13.64 3.93 -1.72
C GLU A 134 14.92 3.22 -2.16
N HIS A 135 15.05 1.93 -1.85
CA HIS A 135 16.21 1.13 -2.26
C HIS A 135 16.39 1.14 -3.78
N ARG A 136 15.31 0.96 -4.55
CA ARG A 136 15.37 1.01 -6.02
C ARG A 136 15.58 2.43 -6.53
N LEU A 137 14.95 3.42 -5.91
CA LEU A 137 15.12 4.83 -6.26
C LEU A 137 16.58 5.30 -6.15
N ARG A 138 17.32 4.80 -5.14
CA ARG A 138 18.75 5.11 -4.98
C ARG A 138 19.64 4.51 -6.06
N LEU A 139 19.14 3.55 -6.85
CA LEU A 139 19.86 2.93 -7.96
C LEU A 139 19.62 3.63 -9.31
N VAL A 140 18.71 4.62 -9.38
CA VAL A 140 18.38 5.33 -10.62
C VAL A 140 19.58 6.15 -11.08
N LEU A 141 20.09 5.83 -12.27
CA LEU A 141 21.16 6.58 -12.91
C LEU A 141 20.63 7.87 -13.56
N PRO A 142 21.47 8.93 -13.72
CA PRO A 142 21.05 10.18 -14.32
C PRO A 142 20.31 10.06 -15.67
N GLU A 143 20.76 9.14 -16.53
CA GLU A 143 20.19 8.87 -17.85
C GLU A 143 18.85 8.11 -17.81
N GLN A 144 18.51 7.50 -16.67
CA GLN A 144 17.30 6.67 -16.53
C GLN A 144 16.06 7.46 -16.11
N TRP A 145 16.20 8.72 -15.70
CA TRP A 145 15.07 9.54 -15.25
C TRP A 145 13.99 9.73 -16.32
N GLU A 146 14.37 9.71 -17.60
CA GLU A 146 13.46 9.83 -18.74
C GLU A 146 13.11 8.46 -19.36
N ALA A 147 13.58 7.35 -18.78
CA ALA A 147 13.28 6.02 -19.28
C ALA A 147 11.78 5.69 -19.12
N PRO A 148 11.18 4.92 -20.05
CA PRO A 148 9.79 4.51 -19.94
C PRO A 148 9.58 3.57 -18.75
N THR A 149 8.37 3.55 -18.19
CA THR A 149 7.96 2.61 -17.14
C THR A 149 6.89 1.65 -17.65
N PRO A 150 6.59 0.56 -16.92
CA PRO A 150 5.42 -0.28 -17.23
C PRO A 150 4.08 0.47 -17.18
N CYS A 151 4.02 1.65 -16.54
CA CYS A 151 2.90 2.58 -16.66
C CYS A 151 3.18 3.51 -17.86
N PRO A 152 2.57 3.29 -19.04
CA PRO A 152 3.00 3.92 -20.29
C PRO A 152 2.88 5.45 -20.32
N GLU A 153 2.03 6.01 -19.46
CA GLU A 153 1.84 7.46 -19.27
C GLU A 153 3.03 8.11 -18.52
N TRP A 154 3.90 7.32 -17.89
CA TRP A 154 4.95 7.80 -17.00
C TRP A 154 6.35 7.33 -17.41
N ASN A 155 7.27 8.28 -17.48
CA ASN A 155 8.69 8.02 -17.34
C ASN A 155 9.08 7.82 -15.85
N VAL A 156 10.33 7.42 -15.58
CA VAL A 156 10.82 7.20 -14.21
C VAL A 156 10.63 8.43 -13.33
N ARG A 157 10.90 9.64 -13.81
CA ARG A 157 10.71 10.87 -13.02
C ARG A 157 9.25 11.08 -12.62
N GLN A 158 8.31 10.85 -13.53
CA GLN A 158 6.88 10.99 -13.28
C GLN A 158 6.40 9.92 -12.30
N LEU A 159 6.87 8.68 -12.41
CA LEU A 159 6.57 7.61 -11.45
C LEU A 159 7.06 7.98 -10.03
N VAL A 160 8.30 8.45 -9.91
CA VAL A 160 8.86 8.88 -8.61
C VAL A 160 8.10 10.11 -8.06
N ASN A 161 7.68 11.02 -8.94
CA ASN A 161 6.86 12.17 -8.54
C ASN A 161 5.48 11.72 -8.03
N HIS A 162 4.80 10.80 -8.72
CA HIS A 162 3.55 10.19 -8.25
C HIS A 162 3.72 9.60 -6.85
N MET A 163 4.84 8.94 -6.59
CA MET A 163 5.12 8.41 -5.26
C MET A 163 5.36 9.51 -4.22
N ALA A 164 6.21 10.50 -4.47
CA ALA A 164 6.43 11.58 -3.50
C ALA A 164 5.17 12.45 -3.27
N ARG A 165 4.50 12.84 -4.35
CA ARG A 165 3.27 13.64 -4.33
C ARG A 165 2.11 12.90 -3.68
N GLY A 166 1.93 11.61 -4.00
CA GLY A 166 0.92 10.77 -3.38
C GLY A 166 1.02 10.78 -1.86
N ASN A 167 2.22 10.59 -1.30
CA ASN A 167 2.42 10.66 0.16
C ASN A 167 1.97 12.00 0.76
N LEU A 168 2.24 13.13 0.09
CA LEU A 168 1.81 14.45 0.55
C LEU A 168 0.29 14.64 0.42
N ASN A 169 -0.34 14.10 -0.62
CA ASN A 169 -1.79 14.16 -0.79
C ASN A 169 -2.50 13.34 0.30
N TYR A 170 -1.95 12.18 0.66
CA TYR A 170 -2.42 11.38 1.78
C TYR A 170 -2.32 12.11 3.13
N VAL A 171 -1.25 12.86 3.37
CA VAL A 171 -1.18 13.79 4.51
C VAL A 171 -2.33 14.80 4.43
N GLY A 172 -2.58 15.39 3.26
CA GLY A 172 -3.71 16.30 3.04
C GLY A 172 -5.05 15.71 3.46
N LEU A 173 -5.33 14.45 3.08
CA LEU A 173 -6.55 13.74 3.48
C LEU A 173 -6.65 13.58 5.00
N VAL A 174 -5.57 13.17 5.68
CA VAL A 174 -5.54 13.04 7.15
C VAL A 174 -5.78 14.40 7.83
N ARG A 175 -5.39 15.51 7.19
CA ARG A 175 -5.65 16.88 7.65
C ARG A 175 -7.04 17.40 7.30
N GLY A 176 -7.89 16.59 6.67
CA GLY A 176 -9.27 16.93 6.33
C GLY A 176 -9.46 17.56 4.95
N GLY A 177 -8.46 17.40 4.06
CA GLY A 177 -8.60 17.70 2.63
C GLY A 177 -9.57 16.75 1.94
N THR A 178 -9.98 17.13 0.74
CA THR A 178 -10.99 16.44 -0.09
C THR A 178 -10.37 15.61 -1.19
N GLY A 179 -11.14 14.68 -1.75
CA GLY A 179 -10.73 13.89 -2.91
C GLY A 179 -10.50 14.75 -4.15
N ALA A 180 -11.22 15.87 -4.27
CA ALA A 180 -11.03 16.84 -5.34
C ALA A 180 -9.66 17.55 -5.23
N GLU A 181 -9.30 18.04 -4.03
CA GLU A 181 -7.99 18.66 -3.78
C GLU A 181 -6.84 17.67 -3.99
N PHE A 182 -7.04 16.40 -3.60
CA PHE A 182 -6.08 15.32 -3.89
C PHE A 182 -5.83 15.21 -5.41
N LEU A 183 -6.90 15.17 -6.21
CA LEU A 183 -6.79 14.99 -7.66
C LEU A 183 -6.21 16.23 -8.35
N GLU A 184 -6.55 17.43 -7.89
CA GLU A 184 -5.99 18.69 -8.39
C GLU A 184 -4.47 18.75 -8.22
N GLN A 185 -3.96 18.21 -7.10
CA GLN A 185 -2.52 18.22 -6.79
C GLN A 185 -1.77 16.99 -7.35
N ARG A 186 -2.44 16.02 -7.98
CA ARG A 186 -1.88 14.71 -8.33
C ARG A 186 -0.57 14.81 -9.12
N ASP A 187 -0.51 15.73 -10.07
CA ASP A 187 0.62 15.85 -10.99
C ASP A 187 1.57 17.01 -10.62
N ALA A 188 1.32 17.71 -9.49
CA ALA A 188 2.18 18.80 -9.03
C ALA A 188 3.57 18.27 -8.62
N ASP A 189 4.64 18.96 -9.02
CA ASP A 189 6.01 18.53 -8.70
C ASP A 189 6.26 18.51 -7.19
N ALA A 190 6.74 17.37 -6.70
CA ALA A 190 7.10 17.14 -5.31
C ALA A 190 8.59 16.77 -5.15
N LEU A 191 9.34 16.63 -6.26
CA LEU A 191 10.72 16.17 -6.23
C LEU A 191 11.72 17.31 -6.07
N GLY A 192 11.50 18.43 -6.78
CA GLY A 192 12.49 19.51 -6.85
C GLY A 192 13.84 19.01 -7.37
N VAL A 193 14.93 19.52 -6.77
CA VAL A 193 16.32 19.21 -7.16
C VAL A 193 16.91 17.97 -6.46
N ASP A 194 16.23 17.45 -5.44
CA ASP A 194 16.65 16.30 -4.64
C ASP A 194 15.51 15.26 -4.62
N PRO A 195 15.32 14.48 -5.71
CA PRO A 195 14.23 13.51 -5.80
C PRO A 195 14.22 12.47 -4.68
N VAL A 196 15.40 11.94 -4.33
CA VAL A 196 15.54 10.90 -3.30
C VAL A 196 15.15 11.46 -1.94
N GLY A 197 15.75 12.57 -1.51
CA GLY A 197 15.43 13.15 -0.21
C GLY A 197 14.01 13.67 -0.16
N SER A 198 13.45 14.17 -1.26
CA SER A 198 12.04 14.59 -1.31
C SER A 198 11.09 13.41 -1.13
N TYR A 199 11.36 12.27 -1.76
CA TYR A 199 10.62 11.03 -1.52
C TYR A 199 10.71 10.60 -0.05
N VAL A 200 11.92 10.50 0.53
CA VAL A 200 12.12 10.10 1.93
C VAL A 200 11.36 11.00 2.89
N ARG A 201 11.46 12.33 2.73
CA ARG A 201 10.72 13.30 3.55
C ARG A 201 9.21 13.15 3.41
N SER A 202 8.73 12.82 2.20
CA SER A 202 7.30 12.58 1.97
C SER A 202 6.80 11.33 2.71
N VAL A 203 7.58 10.26 2.73
CA VAL A 203 7.27 9.00 3.43
C VAL A 203 7.16 9.26 4.93
N GLN A 204 8.15 9.96 5.51
CA GLN A 204 8.17 10.34 6.92
C GLN A 204 6.91 11.12 7.30
N LYS A 205 6.57 12.18 6.55
CA LYS A 205 5.36 12.98 6.81
C LYS A 205 4.08 12.16 6.74
N CYS A 206 3.98 11.25 5.78
CA CYS A 206 2.82 10.37 5.64
C CYS A 206 2.71 9.41 6.85
N ALA A 207 3.79 8.72 7.19
CA ALA A 207 3.82 7.81 8.33
C ALA A 207 3.50 8.53 9.66
N GLU A 208 4.08 9.71 9.89
CA GLU A 208 3.80 10.54 11.06
C GLU A 208 2.31 10.95 11.14
N ALA A 209 1.71 11.36 10.02
CA ALA A 209 0.31 11.74 9.99
C ALA A 209 -0.62 10.55 10.33
N PHE A 210 -0.32 9.36 9.82
CA PHE A 210 -1.11 8.16 10.11
C PHE A 210 -0.84 7.54 11.48
N ALA A 211 0.31 7.82 12.09
CA ALA A 211 0.62 7.42 13.46
C ALA A 211 -0.12 8.29 14.53
N GLU A 212 -0.76 9.39 14.12
CA GLU A 212 -1.51 10.22 15.05
C GLU A 212 -2.75 9.50 15.62
N PRO A 213 -3.15 9.85 16.87
CA PRO A 213 -4.33 9.28 17.48
C PRO A 213 -5.58 9.39 16.59
N LEU A 214 -6.19 8.23 16.34
CA LEU A 214 -7.43 8.06 15.56
C LEU A 214 -7.30 8.36 14.06
N ALA A 215 -6.10 8.65 13.52
CA ALA A 215 -5.94 8.90 12.08
C ALA A 215 -6.44 7.72 11.24
N LEU A 216 -6.09 6.50 11.64
CA LEU A 216 -6.50 5.27 10.95
C LEU A 216 -8.00 4.95 11.09
N ALA A 217 -8.65 5.38 12.17
CA ALA A 217 -10.08 5.18 12.37
C ALA A 217 -10.94 6.29 11.73
N CYS A 218 -10.33 7.40 11.31
CA CYS A 218 -11.04 8.53 10.75
C CYS A 218 -11.50 8.24 9.31
N VAL A 219 -12.71 8.66 8.97
CA VAL A 219 -13.21 8.58 7.59
C VAL A 219 -12.58 9.72 6.78
N LEU A 220 -11.81 9.36 5.76
CA LEU A 220 -11.16 10.27 4.83
C LEU A 220 -12.03 10.44 3.58
N ASP A 221 -12.01 11.64 3.01
CA ASP A 221 -12.67 11.94 1.74
C ASP A 221 -11.75 11.56 0.57
N TYR A 222 -11.52 10.25 0.39
CA TYR A 222 -10.59 9.73 -0.61
C TYR A 222 -11.19 9.83 -2.03
N PRO A 223 -10.38 10.05 -3.09
CA PRO A 223 -10.88 10.31 -4.46
C PRO A 223 -11.84 9.26 -5.02
N LEU A 224 -11.72 8.01 -4.57
CA LEU A 224 -12.56 6.89 -5.02
C LEU A 224 -13.72 6.59 -4.07
N GLY A 225 -13.94 7.38 -3.03
CA GLY A 225 -15.00 7.16 -2.05
C GLY A 225 -14.54 7.41 -0.62
N LYS A 226 -15.48 7.60 0.30
CA LYS A 226 -15.16 7.83 1.71
C LYS A 226 -14.73 6.52 2.36
N VAL A 227 -13.52 6.47 2.92
CA VAL A 227 -12.94 5.26 3.53
C VAL A 227 -12.25 5.55 4.86
N PRO A 228 -12.15 4.58 5.79
CA PRO A 228 -11.30 4.71 6.96
C PRO A 228 -9.83 4.96 6.59
N GLY A 229 -9.10 5.68 7.43
CA GLY A 229 -7.68 5.95 7.23
C GLY A 229 -6.85 4.67 7.08
N GLU A 230 -7.17 3.63 7.84
CA GLU A 230 -6.57 2.30 7.73
C GLU A 230 -6.68 1.73 6.31
N GLN A 231 -7.88 1.73 5.73
CA GLN A 231 -8.12 1.25 4.38
C GLN A 231 -7.36 2.11 3.36
N SER A 232 -7.38 3.45 3.52
CA SER A 232 -6.63 4.34 2.63
C SER A 232 -5.12 4.05 2.65
N LEU A 233 -4.54 3.82 3.84
CA LEU A 233 -3.11 3.54 3.97
C LEU A 233 -2.78 2.14 3.44
N ALA A 234 -3.71 1.19 3.51
CA ALA A 234 -3.57 -0.11 2.86
C ALA A 234 -3.55 0.02 1.33
N VAL A 235 -4.42 0.84 0.74
CA VAL A 235 -4.34 1.20 -0.69
C VAL A 235 -2.97 1.79 -1.01
N ARG A 236 -2.49 2.74 -0.19
CA ARG A 236 -1.19 3.39 -0.42
C ARG A 236 0.00 2.44 -0.32
N THR A 237 -0.07 1.50 0.61
CA THR A 237 0.96 0.48 0.81
C THR A 237 1.04 -0.45 -0.39
N THR A 238 -0.11 -0.92 -0.88
CA THR A 238 -0.20 -1.75 -2.09
C THR A 238 0.29 -1.00 -3.32
N ASP A 239 -0.14 0.25 -3.52
CA ASP A 239 0.33 1.14 -4.59
C ASP A 239 1.88 1.28 -4.59
N THR A 240 2.46 1.50 -3.40
CA THR A 240 3.92 1.59 -3.22
C THR A 240 4.63 0.28 -3.56
N LEU A 241 4.07 -0.86 -3.15
CA LEU A 241 4.62 -2.18 -3.43
C LEU A 241 4.67 -2.46 -4.95
N ILE A 242 3.57 -2.17 -5.66
CA ILE A 242 3.50 -2.40 -7.11
C ILE A 242 4.43 -1.44 -7.86
N HIS A 243 4.48 -0.17 -7.48
CA HIS A 243 5.38 0.79 -8.12
C HIS A 243 6.86 0.58 -7.77
N THR A 244 7.17 -0.16 -6.71
CA THR A 244 8.54 -0.65 -6.46
C THR A 244 8.97 -1.60 -7.56
N TRP A 245 8.07 -2.49 -8.01
CA TRP A 245 8.34 -3.37 -9.14
C TRP A 245 8.42 -2.60 -10.46
N ASP A 246 7.52 -1.65 -10.70
CA ASP A 246 7.54 -0.82 -11.92
C ASP A 246 8.87 -0.08 -12.06
N LEU A 247 9.37 0.51 -10.96
CA LEU A 247 10.66 1.18 -10.93
C LEU A 247 11.82 0.22 -11.15
N ALA A 248 11.83 -0.94 -10.46
CA ALA A 248 12.86 -1.96 -10.64
C ALA A 248 12.96 -2.40 -12.11
N ARG A 249 11.81 -2.65 -12.74
CA ARG A 249 11.70 -3.02 -14.15
C ARG A 249 12.23 -1.92 -15.07
N ALA A 250 11.85 -0.66 -14.84
CA ALA A 250 12.25 0.47 -15.67
C ALA A 250 13.78 0.71 -15.67
N ILE A 251 14.44 0.47 -14.54
CA ILE A 251 15.89 0.69 -14.39
C ILE A 251 16.74 -0.57 -14.54
N GLY A 252 16.12 -1.73 -14.78
CA GLY A 252 16.79 -3.02 -14.89
C GLY A 252 17.37 -3.57 -13.58
N ALA A 253 16.84 -3.14 -12.43
CA ALA A 253 17.23 -3.63 -11.11
C ALA A 253 16.53 -4.94 -10.72
N ASP A 254 16.84 -5.46 -9.53
CA ASP A 254 16.16 -6.64 -8.97
C ASP A 254 14.67 -6.37 -8.72
N GLU A 255 13.84 -7.15 -9.39
CA GLU A 255 12.38 -7.10 -9.39
C GLU A 255 11.74 -7.92 -8.24
N GLN A 256 12.53 -8.64 -7.44
CA GLN A 256 12.00 -9.37 -6.29
C GLN A 256 11.51 -8.39 -5.21
N LEU A 257 10.22 -8.48 -4.89
CA LEU A 257 9.58 -7.71 -3.85
C LEU A 257 9.68 -8.43 -2.49
N ASP A 258 9.41 -7.70 -1.41
CA ASP A 258 9.32 -8.31 -0.09
C ASP A 258 8.19 -9.36 -0.05
N THR A 259 8.54 -10.60 0.28
CA THR A 259 7.62 -11.73 0.20
C THR A 259 6.47 -11.63 1.20
N SER A 260 6.68 -10.97 2.35
CA SER A 260 5.64 -10.78 3.36
C SER A 260 4.62 -9.72 2.92
N LEU A 261 5.08 -8.65 2.28
CA LEU A 261 4.21 -7.63 1.69
C LEU A 261 3.44 -8.18 0.50
N VAL A 262 4.08 -8.97 -0.36
CA VAL A 262 3.42 -9.63 -1.49
C VAL A 262 2.31 -10.57 -1.02
N ALA A 263 2.60 -11.43 -0.04
CA ALA A 263 1.61 -12.35 0.51
C ALA A 263 0.44 -11.61 1.17
N TRP A 264 0.72 -10.54 1.92
CA TRP A 264 -0.31 -9.70 2.54
C TRP A 264 -1.17 -9.00 1.48
N ALA A 265 -0.56 -8.32 0.51
CA ALA A 265 -1.30 -7.57 -0.50
C ALA A 265 -2.16 -8.48 -1.37
N ASP A 266 -1.66 -9.66 -1.77
CA ASP A 266 -2.43 -10.62 -2.55
C ASP A 266 -3.63 -11.19 -1.77
N ALA A 267 -3.43 -11.51 -0.49
CA ALA A 267 -4.48 -12.07 0.38
C ALA A 267 -5.57 -11.06 0.72
N HIS A 268 -5.24 -9.77 0.83
CA HIS A 268 -6.17 -8.71 1.25
C HIS A 268 -6.64 -7.80 0.12
N LEU A 269 -6.28 -8.09 -1.14
CA LEU A 269 -6.52 -7.18 -2.25
C LEU A 269 -7.99 -6.77 -2.40
N GLU A 270 -8.91 -7.74 -2.31
CA GLU A 270 -10.35 -7.47 -2.44
C GLU A 270 -10.86 -6.60 -1.28
N ASP A 271 -10.41 -6.86 -0.05
CA ASP A 271 -10.80 -6.08 1.14
C ASP A 271 -10.26 -4.64 1.08
N ILE A 272 -9.03 -4.45 0.59
CA ILE A 272 -8.39 -3.15 0.46
C ILE A 272 -9.19 -2.24 -0.48
N TYR A 273 -9.67 -2.79 -1.60
CA TYR A 273 -10.40 -2.03 -2.62
C TYR A 273 -11.92 -2.11 -2.49
N ALA A 274 -12.45 -2.82 -1.48
CA ALA A 274 -13.89 -2.96 -1.28
C ALA A 274 -14.60 -1.61 -1.11
N GLY A 275 -15.69 -1.40 -1.85
CA GLY A 275 -16.54 -0.22 -1.75
C GLY A 275 -15.99 1.05 -2.39
N LEU A 276 -14.83 0.99 -3.06
CA LEU A 276 -14.32 2.10 -3.86
C LEU A 276 -15.02 2.15 -5.23
N ALA A 277 -15.21 3.36 -5.75
CA ALA A 277 -15.88 3.63 -7.03
C ALA A 277 -15.13 3.05 -8.23
N GLU A 278 -13.83 2.78 -8.09
CA GLU A 278 -13.05 1.99 -9.04
C GLU A 278 -12.31 0.89 -8.28
N THR A 279 -12.47 -0.35 -8.75
CA THR A 279 -11.73 -1.51 -8.25
C THR A 279 -11.08 -2.26 -9.42
N LEU A 280 -10.19 -3.19 -9.10
CA LEU A 280 -9.47 -4.02 -10.09
C LEU A 280 -10.40 -4.94 -10.90
N THR A 281 -11.59 -5.23 -10.37
CA THR A 281 -12.51 -6.25 -10.88
C THR A 281 -13.90 -5.70 -11.21
N ALA A 282 -14.17 -4.42 -10.93
CA ALA A 282 -15.45 -3.78 -11.24
C ALA A 282 -15.64 -3.71 -12.77
N ALA A 283 -16.82 -4.14 -13.24
CA ALA A 283 -17.15 -4.20 -14.66
C ALA A 283 -17.17 -2.81 -15.34
N ASP A 284 -17.33 -1.75 -14.56
CA ASP A 284 -17.35 -0.34 -14.97
C ASP A 284 -16.08 0.42 -14.57
N THR A 285 -15.01 -0.29 -14.20
CA THR A 285 -13.74 0.35 -13.85
C THR A 285 -13.22 1.19 -15.03
N THR A 286 -12.86 2.45 -14.77
CA THR A 286 -12.44 3.36 -15.85
C THR A 286 -10.98 3.14 -16.26
N HIS A 287 -10.26 2.31 -15.51
CA HIS A 287 -8.82 2.08 -15.61
C HIS A 287 -7.97 3.35 -15.47
N ARG A 288 -8.54 4.42 -14.89
CA ARG A 288 -7.82 5.66 -14.63
C ARG A 288 -6.80 5.51 -13.51
N PHE A 289 -7.05 4.62 -12.56
CA PHE A 289 -6.17 4.36 -11.41
C PHE A 289 -5.41 3.03 -11.52
N PHE A 290 -5.91 2.08 -12.31
CA PHE A 290 -5.28 0.77 -12.50
C PHE A 290 -5.36 0.36 -13.96
N ALA A 291 -4.25 -0.13 -14.52
CA ALA A 291 -4.30 -0.79 -15.82
C ALA A 291 -5.19 -2.05 -15.75
N PRO A 292 -5.89 -2.42 -16.84
CA PRO A 292 -6.64 -3.66 -16.88
C PRO A 292 -5.72 -4.86 -16.62
N PRO A 293 -6.16 -5.87 -15.85
CA PRO A 293 -5.41 -7.11 -15.74
C PRO A 293 -5.21 -7.70 -17.14
N PRO A 294 -3.99 -8.19 -17.48
CA PRO A 294 -3.81 -9.00 -18.68
C PRO A 294 -4.66 -10.28 -18.57
N ASP A 295 -4.78 -11.02 -19.67
CA ASP A 295 -5.39 -12.34 -19.64
C ASP A 295 -4.84 -13.19 -18.50
N ALA A 296 -5.73 -13.93 -17.83
CA ALA A 296 -5.38 -14.74 -16.68
C ALA A 296 -4.23 -15.70 -17.06
N PRO A 297 -3.21 -15.86 -16.20
CA PRO A 297 -2.11 -16.78 -16.48
C PRO A 297 -2.64 -18.19 -16.76
N THR A 298 -2.20 -18.78 -17.87
CA THR A 298 -2.61 -20.14 -18.29
C THR A 298 -1.88 -21.26 -17.56
N ALA A 299 -0.97 -20.91 -16.65
CA ALA A 299 -0.16 -21.82 -15.85
C ALA A 299 -0.03 -21.29 -14.42
N GLU A 300 0.38 -22.14 -13.49
CA GLU A 300 0.74 -21.70 -12.13
C GLU A 300 1.83 -20.63 -12.18
N VAL A 301 1.61 -19.56 -11.43
CA VAL A 301 2.52 -18.41 -11.32
C VAL A 301 2.85 -18.17 -9.86
N SER A 302 3.97 -17.47 -9.61
CA SER A 302 4.33 -17.05 -8.26
C SER A 302 3.26 -16.13 -7.65
N VAL A 303 3.22 -16.02 -6.32
CA VAL A 303 2.30 -15.09 -5.64
C VAL A 303 2.54 -13.65 -6.10
N GLN A 304 3.80 -13.26 -6.30
CA GLN A 304 4.16 -11.95 -6.85
C GLN A 304 3.59 -11.75 -8.25
N ASP A 305 3.77 -12.71 -9.16
CA ASP A 305 3.28 -12.61 -10.52
C ASP A 305 1.75 -12.55 -10.59
N ARG A 306 1.06 -13.32 -9.73
CA ARG A 306 -0.40 -13.26 -9.57
C ARG A 306 -0.85 -11.89 -9.12
N LEU A 307 -0.23 -11.34 -8.07
CA LEU A 307 -0.54 -10.00 -7.57
C LEU A 307 -0.30 -8.93 -8.65
N LEU A 308 0.84 -8.98 -9.33
CA LEU A 308 1.18 -8.06 -10.42
C LEU A 308 0.16 -8.14 -11.56
N ASN A 309 -0.23 -9.33 -11.99
CA ASN A 309 -1.26 -9.54 -13.02
C ASN A 309 -2.62 -8.95 -12.61
N ARG A 310 -3.08 -9.21 -11.38
CA ARG A 310 -4.31 -8.61 -10.83
C ARG A 310 -4.25 -7.08 -10.78
N MET A 311 -3.05 -6.52 -10.63
CA MET A 311 -2.78 -5.08 -10.64
C MET A 311 -2.47 -4.54 -12.05
N GLY A 312 -2.70 -5.29 -13.13
CA GLY A 312 -2.53 -4.80 -14.50
C GLY A 312 -1.11 -4.87 -15.07
N ARG A 313 -0.19 -5.59 -14.41
CA ARG A 313 1.21 -5.73 -14.85
C ARG A 313 1.43 -7.07 -15.55
N SER A 314 2.34 -7.07 -16.51
CA SER A 314 2.79 -8.27 -17.23
C SER A 314 4.23 -8.62 -16.82
N PRO A 315 4.43 -9.44 -15.77
CA PRO A 315 5.77 -9.79 -15.30
C PRO A 315 6.55 -10.64 -16.30
N ARG A 316 5.85 -11.43 -17.13
CA ARG A 316 6.44 -12.15 -18.27
C ARG A 316 6.56 -11.22 -19.47
N GLY A 317 7.78 -10.77 -19.75
CA GLY A 317 8.02 -9.82 -20.83
C GLY A 317 9.41 -9.18 -20.76
N ARG A 318 10.47 -9.98 -20.75
CA ARG A 318 11.63 -9.57 -21.54
C ARG A 318 11.42 -10.24 -22.89
N SER A 319 10.93 -9.50 -23.87
CA SER A 319 11.29 -9.84 -25.24
C SER A 319 12.82 -9.85 -25.24
N SER A 320 13.41 -11.04 -25.30
CA SER A 320 14.79 -11.22 -25.67
C SER A 320 14.95 -10.53 -27.03
N GLY A 321 15.43 -9.28 -26.99
CA GLY A 321 15.77 -8.52 -28.18
C GLY A 321 16.83 -9.32 -28.94
N ALA A 322 16.45 -9.68 -30.16
CA ALA A 322 17.31 -10.23 -31.20
C ALA A 322 18.39 -9.21 -31.61
#